data_AF-A0A6P8Z0A8-F1
#
_entry.id   AF-A0A6P8Z0A8-F1
#
_cell.length_a   1.000
_cell.length_b   1.000
_cell.length_c   1.000
_cell.angle_alpha   90.00
_cell.angle_beta   90.00
_cell.angle_gamma   90.00
#
_symmetry.space_group_name_H-M   'P 1'
#
loop_
_entity.id
_entity.type
_entity.pdbx_description
1 polymer ?
#
loop_
_entity_poly.entity_id
_entity_poly.type
_entity_poly.pdbx_seq_one_letter_code
_entity_poly.pdbx_strand_id
1 'polypeptide(L)'
;MNNKMAVNNEFPEFVKGQKLFITLKDNRSLEGTFSRSNSVRKAIILTNVSFIPHHGTPFEQLEFKHAEILQIASLEEENHMINTADQAVAPSSPITKQDGVLYEKVKETVKDLVFVNQIDGAFSEMVRTIERVDCVAVTGEGSNQGRFGHITVLGVATNSTVFLVDIVNLGSTVFKAAGSFLKKTLESNRILKVVHNCSLLSDCLKHKYSINLRNVFDTHACHFIVVKNSSGHPPSSANFEDLVSIYLNLPKAVCETQVADLDRWRRRPLEEGLAEAAAWKVALLRKLKPRLDDALYGPFDSLCKTYLNTVRSLDDDLQVRIALTRQDKFPQEMQSLNGTL
;
A
#
# COMPACT_ATOMS: atom_id res chain seq x y z
N MET A 1 -26.55 -7.98 2.09
CA MET A 1 -25.77 -9.22 2.31
C MET A 1 -26.49 -10.14 3.30
N ASN A 2 -26.96 -11.30 2.85
CA ASN A 2 -27.43 -12.36 3.75
C ASN A 2 -26.21 -13.11 4.31
N ASN A 3 -25.82 -12.78 5.56
CA ASN A 3 -24.76 -13.48 6.29
C ASN A 3 -25.29 -14.85 6.74
N LYS A 4 -24.92 -15.94 6.06
CA LYS A 4 -25.21 -17.30 6.52
C LYS A 4 -24.04 -17.79 7.37
N MET A 5 -24.14 -17.65 8.69
CA MET A 5 -23.25 -18.37 9.61
C MET A 5 -23.63 -19.86 9.61
N ALA A 6 -22.63 -20.73 9.56
CA ALA A 6 -22.80 -22.15 9.82
C ALA A 6 -23.16 -22.35 11.30
N VAL A 7 -24.44 -22.17 11.64
CA VAL A 7 -24.99 -22.63 12.91
C VAL A 7 -25.46 -24.07 12.67
N ASN A 8 -24.85 -25.01 13.39
CA ASN A 8 -25.14 -26.46 13.40
C ASN A 8 -24.64 -27.29 12.19
N ASN A 9 -23.32 -27.32 11.94
CA ASN A 9 -22.63 -28.37 11.15
C ASN A 9 -23.12 -28.66 9.71
N GLU A 10 -24.12 -27.93 9.20
CA GLU A 10 -24.60 -27.99 7.83
C GLU A 10 -23.97 -26.85 7.03
N PHE A 11 -23.19 -27.22 6.02
CA PHE A 11 -22.59 -26.26 5.11
C PHE A 11 -23.70 -25.71 4.20
N PRO A 12 -23.81 -24.38 4.01
CA PRO A 12 -24.89 -23.81 3.21
C PRO A 12 -24.90 -24.34 1.77
N GLU A 13 -26.08 -24.60 1.22
CA GLU A 13 -26.22 -24.91 -0.20
C GLU A 13 -26.08 -23.65 -1.06
N PHE A 14 -25.28 -23.77 -2.14
CA PHE A 14 -25.02 -22.71 -3.12
C PHE A 14 -25.40 -23.19 -4.51
N VAL A 15 -25.81 -22.25 -5.37
CA VAL A 15 -26.20 -22.53 -6.75
C VAL A 15 -24.99 -22.35 -7.67
N LYS A 16 -24.81 -23.26 -8.64
CA LYS A 16 -23.74 -23.13 -9.65
C LYS A 16 -23.84 -21.77 -10.35
N GLY A 17 -22.74 -21.04 -10.40
CA GLY A 17 -22.67 -19.69 -10.97
C GLY A 17 -22.79 -18.56 -9.94
N GLN A 18 -23.11 -18.87 -8.68
CA GLN A 18 -23.23 -17.88 -7.61
C GLN A 18 -21.85 -17.34 -7.20
N LYS A 19 -21.69 -16.01 -7.16
CA LYS A 19 -20.45 -15.39 -6.66
C LYS A 19 -20.41 -15.46 -5.14
N LEU A 20 -19.28 -15.89 -4.60
CA LEU A 20 -19.06 -16.09 -3.18
C LEU A 20 -17.85 -15.30 -2.70
N PHE A 21 -17.97 -14.74 -1.51
CA PHE A 21 -16.86 -14.22 -0.72
C PHE A 21 -16.56 -15.21 0.41
N ILE A 22 -15.29 -15.60 0.56
CA ILE A 22 -14.85 -16.60 1.54
C ILE A 22 -13.72 -16.02 2.38
N THR A 23 -13.82 -16.20 3.68
CA THR A 23 -12.70 -16.01 4.61
C THR A 23 -12.25 -17.37 5.13
N LEU A 24 -10.96 -17.65 5.01
CA LEU A 24 -10.33 -18.87 5.48
C LEU A 24 -9.87 -18.71 6.94
N LYS A 25 -9.66 -19.83 7.63
CA LYS A 25 -9.18 -19.84 9.03
C LYS A 25 -7.77 -19.26 9.22
N ASP A 26 -7.00 -19.16 8.15
CA ASP A 26 -5.69 -18.49 8.16
C ASP A 26 -5.78 -16.98 7.86
N ASN A 27 -6.99 -16.41 7.96
CA ASN A 27 -7.32 -15.01 7.73
C ASN A 27 -7.12 -14.51 6.28
N ARG A 28 -6.93 -15.40 5.30
CA ARG A 28 -7.01 -15.02 3.89
C ARG A 28 -8.47 -14.89 3.46
N SER A 29 -8.79 -13.84 2.74
CA SER A 29 -10.09 -13.68 2.07
C SER A 29 -9.95 -13.91 0.57
N LEU A 30 -11.01 -14.37 -0.08
CA LEU A 30 -11.05 -14.59 -1.51
C LEU A 30 -12.47 -14.42 -2.05
N GLU A 31 -12.56 -14.12 -3.33
CA GLU A 31 -13.79 -14.14 -4.12
C GLU A 31 -13.69 -15.23 -5.17
N GLY A 32 -14.80 -15.88 -5.48
CA GLY A 32 -14.86 -16.88 -6.54
C GLY A 32 -16.30 -17.27 -6.89
N THR A 33 -16.49 -17.85 -8.06
CA THR A 33 -17.79 -18.33 -8.52
C THR A 33 -17.98 -19.79 -8.12
N PHE A 34 -19.07 -20.09 -7.43
CA PHE A 34 -19.40 -21.46 -7.04
C PHE A 34 -19.62 -22.36 -8.26
N SER A 35 -18.87 -23.46 -8.34
CA SER A 35 -19.02 -24.44 -9.41
C SER A 35 -19.83 -25.65 -8.96
N ARG A 36 -19.37 -26.34 -7.91
CA ARG A 36 -20.00 -27.54 -7.34
C ARG A 36 -19.45 -27.87 -5.94
N SER A 37 -20.17 -28.68 -5.18
CA SER A 37 -19.68 -29.29 -3.95
C SER A 37 -19.07 -30.67 -4.20
N ASN A 38 -18.18 -31.08 -3.30
CA ASN A 38 -17.57 -32.41 -3.25
C ASN A 38 -17.92 -33.07 -1.91
N SER A 39 -18.98 -33.87 -1.90
CA SER A 39 -19.51 -34.50 -0.67
C SER A 39 -18.51 -35.48 -0.04
N VAL A 40 -17.67 -36.15 -0.83
CA VAL A 40 -16.68 -37.11 -0.32
C VAL A 40 -15.55 -36.40 0.42
N ARG A 41 -15.06 -35.29 -0.13
CA ARG A 41 -13.97 -34.51 0.47
C ARG A 41 -14.44 -33.42 1.45
N LYS A 42 -15.76 -33.25 1.60
CA LYS A 42 -16.38 -32.14 2.35
C LYS A 42 -15.76 -30.79 1.93
N ALA A 43 -15.83 -30.51 0.64
CA ALA A 43 -15.19 -29.35 0.03
C ALA A 43 -16.10 -28.69 -1.01
N ILE A 44 -15.78 -27.44 -1.36
CA ILE A 44 -16.41 -26.71 -2.47
C ILE A 44 -15.37 -26.41 -3.54
N ILE A 45 -15.83 -26.37 -4.79
CA ILE A 45 -15.01 -26.01 -5.94
C ILE A 45 -15.50 -24.67 -6.46
N LEU A 46 -14.57 -23.73 -6.57
CA LEU A 46 -14.81 -22.39 -7.10
C LEU A 46 -14.03 -22.19 -8.38
N THR A 47 -14.56 -21.39 -9.29
CA THR A 47 -13.88 -20.90 -10.49
C THR A 47 -13.66 -19.40 -10.43
N ASN A 48 -12.74 -18.87 -11.24
CA ASN A 48 -12.37 -17.44 -11.25
C ASN A 48 -12.01 -16.92 -9.84
N VAL A 49 -11.19 -17.69 -9.13
CA VAL A 49 -10.86 -17.41 -7.73
C VAL A 49 -9.78 -16.36 -7.63
N SER A 50 -10.04 -15.31 -6.87
CA SER A 50 -9.08 -14.26 -6.59
C SER A 50 -8.96 -14.05 -5.09
N PHE A 51 -7.73 -14.09 -4.56
CA PHE A 51 -7.48 -13.76 -3.17
C PHE A 51 -7.53 -12.25 -2.97
N ILE A 52 -7.98 -11.81 -1.80
CA ILE A 52 -8.06 -10.41 -1.39
C ILE A 52 -6.94 -10.16 -0.37
N PRO A 53 -6.06 -9.17 -0.62
CA PRO A 53 -6.06 -8.25 -1.77
C PRO A 53 -5.67 -8.94 -3.10
N HIS A 54 -6.29 -8.50 -4.20
CA HIS A 54 -6.08 -9.08 -5.53
C HIS A 54 -4.62 -8.96 -5.97
N HIS A 55 -4.00 -10.11 -6.25
CA HIS A 55 -2.65 -10.19 -6.79
C HIS A 55 -2.64 -11.06 -8.04
N GLY A 56 -2.41 -10.43 -9.20
CA GLY A 56 -2.29 -11.13 -10.49
C GLY A 56 -3.62 -11.59 -11.09
N THR A 57 -3.55 -12.53 -12.02
CA THR A 57 -4.72 -13.10 -12.71
C THR A 57 -5.48 -14.06 -11.80
N PRO A 58 -6.82 -14.09 -11.84
CA PRO A 58 -7.62 -15.07 -11.09
C PRO A 58 -7.20 -16.51 -11.42
N PHE A 59 -7.29 -17.40 -10.43
CA PHE A 59 -7.15 -18.82 -10.63
C PHE A 59 -8.40 -19.37 -11.32
N GLU A 60 -8.22 -20.14 -12.39
CA GLU A 60 -9.35 -20.71 -13.13
C GLU A 60 -10.26 -21.58 -12.25
N GLN A 61 -9.66 -22.40 -11.37
CA GLN A 61 -10.40 -23.29 -10.47
C GLN A 61 -9.58 -23.65 -9.22
N LEU A 62 -10.20 -23.60 -8.03
CA LEU A 62 -9.61 -24.06 -6.76
C LEU A 62 -10.65 -24.84 -5.93
N GLU A 63 -10.18 -25.80 -5.12
CA GLU A 63 -10.98 -26.60 -4.18
C GLU A 63 -10.65 -26.18 -2.74
N PHE A 64 -11.66 -25.90 -1.92
CA PHE A 64 -11.52 -25.50 -0.51
C PHE A 64 -12.30 -26.44 0.40
N LYS A 65 -11.64 -27.00 1.42
CA LYS A 65 -12.33 -27.88 2.38
C LYS A 65 -13.19 -27.05 3.31
N HIS A 66 -14.36 -27.58 3.71
CA HIS A 66 -15.24 -26.91 4.68
C HIS A 66 -14.49 -26.61 5.99
N ALA A 67 -13.55 -27.46 6.39
CA ALA A 67 -12.74 -27.27 7.58
C ALA A 67 -11.77 -26.07 7.50
N GLU A 68 -11.45 -25.58 6.31
CA GLU A 68 -10.55 -24.43 6.07
C GLU A 68 -11.31 -23.10 6.01
N ILE A 69 -12.63 -23.16 5.80
CA ILE A 69 -13.50 -21.99 5.64
C ILE A 69 -13.93 -21.51 7.04
N LEU A 70 -13.63 -20.26 7.34
CA LEU A 70 -14.08 -19.57 8.55
C LEU A 70 -15.45 -18.93 8.32
N GLN A 71 -15.65 -18.28 7.17
CA GLN A 71 -16.89 -17.60 6.81
C GLN A 71 -17.10 -17.66 5.30
N ILE A 72 -18.35 -17.75 4.86
CA ILE A 72 -18.74 -17.74 3.45
C ILE A 72 -20.02 -16.92 3.27
N ALA A 73 -20.06 -16.06 2.26
CA ALA A 73 -21.19 -15.20 1.95
C ALA A 73 -21.47 -15.17 0.44
N SER A 74 -22.75 -15.09 0.07
CA SER A 74 -23.15 -14.84 -1.32
C SER A 74 -23.04 -13.36 -1.65
N LEU A 75 -22.43 -13.07 -2.79
CA LEU A 75 -22.47 -11.75 -3.42
C LEU A 75 -23.70 -11.77 -4.35
N GLU A 76 -24.86 -11.35 -3.84
CA GLU A 76 -26.05 -11.16 -4.67
C GLU A 76 -25.79 -9.98 -5.64
N GLU A 77 -26.18 -10.14 -6.91
CA GLU A 77 -26.18 -9.04 -7.88
C GLU A 77 -27.36 -8.12 -7.56
N GLU A 78 -27.07 -6.97 -6.94
CA GLU A 78 -28.07 -5.89 -6.85
C GLU A 78 -28.30 -5.32 -8.26
N ASN A 79 -29.54 -5.48 -8.73
CA ASN A 79 -30.06 -4.85 -9.92
C ASN A 79 -29.76 -3.34 -9.91
N HIS A 80 -29.33 -2.84 -11.07
CA HIS A 80 -29.15 -1.43 -11.40
C HIS A 80 -30.24 -0.52 -10.81
N MET A 81 -29.90 0.18 -9.74
CA MET A 81 -30.21 1.60 -9.59
C MET A 81 -28.96 2.28 -9.04
N ILE A 82 -28.42 3.21 -9.83
CA ILE A 82 -27.35 4.11 -9.43
C ILE A 82 -27.90 4.93 -8.26
N ASN A 83 -27.65 4.48 -7.04
CA ASN A 83 -27.77 5.30 -5.84
C ASN A 83 -26.36 5.68 -5.43
N THR A 84 -26.02 6.92 -5.77
CA THR A 84 -24.95 7.73 -5.20
C THR A 84 -24.96 7.64 -3.67
N ALA A 85 -24.13 6.74 -3.14
CA ALA A 85 -23.76 6.71 -1.72
C ALA A 85 -22.27 6.39 -1.51
N ASP A 86 -21.46 6.40 -2.57
CA ASP A 86 -19.98 6.42 -2.51
C ASP A 86 -19.45 7.87 -2.45
N GLN A 87 -19.94 8.65 -1.49
CA GLN A 87 -19.34 9.93 -1.11
C GLN A 87 -19.20 10.00 0.41
N ALA A 88 -18.26 9.21 0.93
CA ALA A 88 -17.57 9.50 2.17
C ALA A 88 -16.05 9.30 2.02
N VAL A 89 -15.54 9.56 0.82
CA VAL A 89 -14.22 10.19 0.59
C VAL A 89 -14.50 11.19 -0.51
N ALA A 90 -14.15 12.46 -0.31
CA ALA A 90 -14.55 13.56 -1.19
C ALA A 90 -14.33 13.22 -2.67
N PRO A 91 -15.31 13.50 -3.55
CA PRO A 91 -15.17 13.27 -4.99
C PRO A 91 -13.99 14.09 -5.52
N SER A 92 -13.28 13.49 -6.46
CA SER A 92 -12.26 14.10 -7.31
C SER A 92 -12.63 15.55 -7.64
N SER A 93 -11.93 16.47 -6.99
CA SER A 93 -11.96 17.86 -7.40
C SER A 93 -11.36 17.96 -8.80
N PRO A 94 -11.83 18.87 -9.68
CA PRO A 94 -11.10 19.21 -10.89
C PRO A 94 -9.66 19.57 -10.49
N ILE A 95 -8.66 19.11 -11.27
CA ILE A 95 -7.22 19.31 -11.07
C ILE A 95 -7.00 20.68 -10.43
N THR A 96 -6.70 20.70 -9.13
CA THR A 96 -6.49 21.96 -8.42
C THR A 96 -5.12 22.51 -8.80
N LYS A 97 -4.92 23.82 -8.68
CA LYS A 97 -3.61 24.46 -8.95
C LYS A 97 -2.47 23.81 -8.15
N GLN A 98 -2.74 23.16 -7.01
CA GLN A 98 -1.75 22.44 -6.21
C GLN A 98 -1.33 21.09 -6.81
N ASP A 99 -2.21 20.40 -7.56
CA ASP A 99 -1.91 19.10 -8.17
C ASP A 99 -0.92 19.26 -9.33
N GLY A 100 -1.09 20.33 -10.13
CA GLY A 100 -0.10 20.72 -11.15
C GLY A 100 1.27 21.08 -10.57
N VAL A 101 1.31 21.74 -9.40
CA VAL A 101 2.56 22.08 -8.71
C VAL A 101 3.27 20.81 -8.20
N LEU A 102 2.53 19.83 -7.67
CA LEU A 102 3.14 18.56 -7.25
C LEU A 102 3.72 17.81 -8.43
N TYR A 103 2.96 17.68 -9.53
CA TYR A 103 3.41 17.01 -10.75
C TYR A 103 4.71 17.63 -11.29
N GLU A 104 4.74 18.96 -11.46
CA GLU A 104 5.94 19.65 -11.98
C GLU A 104 7.13 19.50 -11.03
N LYS A 105 6.92 19.57 -9.71
CA LYS A 105 8.00 19.34 -8.74
C LYS A 105 8.56 17.91 -8.82
N VAL A 106 7.71 16.91 -8.98
CA VAL A 106 8.16 15.52 -9.15
C VAL A 106 8.89 15.37 -10.48
N LYS A 107 8.37 15.97 -11.55
CA LYS A 107 8.99 15.98 -12.88
C LYS A 107 10.38 16.62 -12.86
N GLU A 108 10.56 17.76 -12.19
CA GLU A 108 11.88 18.38 -11.97
C GLU A 108 12.81 17.44 -11.21
N THR A 109 12.33 16.82 -10.13
CA THR A 109 13.12 15.85 -9.35
C THR A 109 13.54 14.63 -10.21
N VAL A 110 12.68 14.18 -11.12
CA VAL A 110 12.95 13.06 -12.04
C VAL A 110 13.91 13.48 -13.17
N LYS A 111 13.85 14.72 -13.65
CA LYS A 111 14.82 15.25 -14.62
C LYS A 111 16.24 15.28 -14.03
N ASP A 112 16.36 15.59 -12.75
CA ASP A 112 17.63 15.59 -12.00
C ASP A 112 17.97 14.21 -11.42
N LEU A 113 17.45 13.14 -12.03
CA LEU A 113 17.76 11.76 -11.66
C LEU A 113 19.27 11.50 -11.68
N VAL A 114 19.78 10.92 -10.59
CA VAL A 114 21.15 10.44 -10.49
C VAL A 114 21.18 8.93 -10.76
N PHE A 115 21.73 8.54 -11.91
CA PHE A 115 21.93 7.14 -12.27
C PHE A 115 23.29 6.65 -11.74
N VAL A 116 23.28 5.61 -10.89
CA VAL A 116 24.46 5.09 -10.20
C VAL A 116 24.78 3.70 -10.75
N ASN A 117 25.74 3.62 -11.67
CA ASN A 117 26.19 2.37 -12.29
C ASN A 117 27.62 1.96 -11.93
N GLN A 118 28.34 2.80 -11.20
CA GLN A 118 29.70 2.57 -10.71
C GLN A 118 29.86 3.11 -9.28
N ILE A 119 30.93 2.69 -8.59
CA ILE A 119 31.27 3.21 -7.26
C ILE A 119 32.18 4.43 -7.45
N ASP A 120 31.58 5.58 -7.72
CA ASP A 120 32.25 6.81 -8.11
C ASP A 120 31.69 8.05 -7.37
N GLY A 121 31.75 9.22 -8.01
CA GLY A 121 31.16 10.46 -7.49
C GLY A 121 29.65 10.38 -7.27
N ALA A 122 28.91 9.77 -8.18
CA ALA A 122 27.45 9.63 -8.08
C ALA A 122 27.06 8.70 -6.93
N PHE A 123 27.78 7.58 -6.77
CA PHE A 123 27.60 6.71 -5.60
C PHE A 123 27.91 7.46 -4.29
N SER A 124 29.00 8.22 -4.27
CA SER A 124 29.41 9.00 -3.09
C SER A 124 28.40 10.09 -2.73
N GLU A 125 27.81 10.75 -3.72
CA GLU A 125 26.73 11.72 -3.53
C GLU A 125 25.48 11.06 -2.96
N MET A 126 25.07 9.91 -3.50
CA MET A 126 23.95 9.13 -2.97
C MET A 126 24.14 8.79 -1.49
N VAL A 127 25.34 8.31 -1.11
CA VAL A 127 25.67 8.00 0.29
C VAL A 127 25.48 9.23 1.17
N ARG A 128 26.11 10.35 0.84
CA ARG A 128 26.03 11.60 1.63
C ARG A 128 24.59 12.11 1.77
N THR A 129 23.81 12.00 0.70
CA THR A 129 22.42 12.45 0.67
C THR A 129 21.53 11.57 1.55
N ILE A 130 21.67 10.25 1.47
CA ILE A 130 20.88 9.31 2.26
C ILE A 130 21.24 9.37 3.75
N GLU A 131 22.51 9.57 4.12
CA GLU A 131 22.94 9.67 5.53
C GLU A 131 22.35 10.90 6.27
N ARG A 132 21.92 11.93 5.52
CA ARG A 132 21.35 13.16 6.06
C ARG A 132 19.84 13.11 6.23
N VAL A 133 19.18 12.05 5.74
CA VAL A 133 17.73 11.89 5.86
C VAL A 133 17.39 10.71 6.77
N ASP A 134 16.19 10.77 7.33
CA ASP A 134 15.61 9.71 8.18
C ASP A 134 14.58 8.86 7.43
N CYS A 135 14.21 9.23 6.19
CA CYS A 135 13.14 8.60 5.45
C CYS A 135 13.40 8.64 3.94
N VAL A 136 13.42 7.45 3.34
CA VAL A 136 13.62 7.24 1.89
C VAL A 136 12.53 6.34 1.35
N ALA A 137 12.12 6.53 0.09
CA ALA A 137 11.32 5.54 -0.63
C ALA A 137 12.24 4.55 -1.35
N VAL A 138 11.81 3.29 -1.43
CA VAL A 138 12.60 2.22 -2.05
C VAL A 138 11.74 1.40 -3.01
N THR A 139 12.23 1.20 -4.22
CA THR A 139 11.69 0.25 -5.20
C THR A 139 12.79 -0.72 -5.65
N GLY A 140 12.41 -1.93 -6.05
CA GLY A 140 13.34 -2.93 -6.59
C GLY A 140 12.81 -3.54 -7.87
N GLU A 141 13.14 -2.94 -9.01
CA GLU A 141 12.68 -3.49 -10.29
C GLU A 141 13.28 -4.87 -10.52
N GLY A 142 12.44 -5.86 -10.81
CA GLY A 142 12.81 -7.28 -10.87
C GLY A 142 12.56 -8.08 -9.57
N SER A 143 12.20 -7.44 -8.45
CA SER A 143 11.85 -8.17 -7.22
C SER A 143 10.48 -8.85 -7.25
N ASN A 144 9.68 -8.65 -8.31
CA ASN A 144 8.32 -9.20 -8.44
C ASN A 144 8.29 -10.74 -8.50
N GLN A 145 9.44 -11.39 -8.68
CA GLN A 145 9.58 -12.86 -8.58
C GLN A 145 10.10 -13.32 -7.20
N GLY A 146 10.16 -12.44 -6.20
CA GLY A 146 10.64 -12.75 -4.85
C GLY A 146 12.04 -13.38 -4.85
N ARG A 147 12.21 -14.47 -4.11
CA ARG A 147 13.44 -15.29 -4.05
C ARG A 147 13.86 -15.95 -5.36
N PHE A 148 12.99 -15.98 -6.38
CA PHE A 148 13.32 -16.51 -7.70
C PHE A 148 13.85 -15.42 -8.63
N GLY A 149 13.54 -14.15 -8.37
CA GLY A 149 14.01 -12.99 -9.13
C GLY A 149 15.30 -12.37 -8.59
N HIS A 150 15.76 -11.33 -9.27
CA HIS A 150 16.88 -10.49 -8.85
C HIS A 150 16.48 -9.03 -9.05
N ILE A 151 16.88 -8.18 -8.12
CA ILE A 151 16.78 -6.73 -8.29
C ILE A 151 17.75 -6.33 -9.40
N THR A 152 17.21 -5.72 -10.44
CA THR A 152 17.96 -5.21 -11.61
C THR A 152 18.31 -3.74 -11.44
N VAL A 153 17.38 -2.94 -10.92
CA VAL A 153 17.53 -1.54 -10.57
C VAL A 153 16.92 -1.32 -9.19
N LEU A 154 17.69 -0.74 -8.28
CA LEU A 154 17.19 -0.29 -6.99
C LEU A 154 16.89 1.21 -7.09
N GLY A 155 15.63 1.58 -6.98
CA GLY A 155 15.24 2.98 -6.86
C GLY A 155 15.29 3.43 -5.41
N VAL A 156 15.88 4.58 -5.15
CA VAL A 156 15.88 5.24 -3.84
C VAL A 156 15.53 6.70 -4.02
N ALA A 157 14.47 7.18 -3.37
CA ALA A 157 14.10 8.60 -3.40
C ALA A 157 14.11 9.21 -2.01
N THR A 158 14.74 10.38 -1.92
CA THR A 158 14.55 11.32 -0.81
C THR A 158 13.43 12.31 -1.16
N ASN A 159 13.22 13.33 -0.34
CA ASN A 159 12.25 14.39 -0.66
C ASN A 159 12.61 15.19 -1.92
N SER A 160 13.89 15.26 -2.28
CA SER A 160 14.44 16.18 -3.30
C SER A 160 15.29 15.52 -4.36
N THR A 161 15.63 14.23 -4.23
CA THR A 161 16.57 13.57 -5.14
C THR A 161 16.16 12.13 -5.34
N VAL A 162 16.26 11.66 -6.60
CA VAL A 162 16.04 10.27 -6.98
C VAL A 162 17.36 9.66 -7.42
N PHE A 163 17.67 8.48 -6.87
CA PHE A 163 18.80 7.66 -7.26
C PHE A 163 18.27 6.36 -7.87
N LEU A 164 18.79 6.00 -9.04
CA LEU A 164 18.60 4.66 -9.59
C LEU A 164 19.93 3.94 -9.59
N VAL A 165 20.04 2.88 -8.80
CA VAL A 165 21.25 2.08 -8.67
C VAL A 165 21.15 0.87 -9.59
N ASP A 166 22.06 0.80 -10.57
CA ASP A 166 22.11 -0.29 -11.54
C ASP A 166 22.79 -1.52 -10.92
N ILE A 167 21.97 -2.41 -10.35
CA ILE A 167 22.44 -3.61 -9.68
C ILE A 167 23.00 -4.63 -10.69
N VAL A 168 22.55 -4.60 -11.95
CA VAL A 168 23.10 -5.48 -13.00
C VAL A 168 24.55 -5.13 -13.28
N ASN A 169 24.87 -3.85 -13.45
CA ASN A 169 26.23 -3.39 -13.71
C ASN A 169 27.13 -3.43 -12.46
N LEU A 170 26.64 -2.97 -11.30
CA LEU A 170 27.41 -2.97 -10.06
C LEU A 170 27.61 -4.37 -9.47
N GLY A 171 26.75 -5.32 -9.86
CA GLY A 171 26.71 -6.67 -9.31
C GLY A 171 26.15 -6.73 -7.89
N SER A 172 25.81 -7.94 -7.44
CA SER A 172 25.23 -8.17 -6.10
C SER A 172 26.19 -7.85 -4.93
N THR A 173 27.47 -7.61 -5.22
CA THR A 173 28.50 -7.23 -4.24
C THR A 173 28.20 -5.89 -3.59
N VAL A 174 27.53 -4.95 -4.29
CA VAL A 174 27.12 -3.66 -3.71
C VAL A 174 26.19 -3.84 -2.49
N PHE A 175 25.48 -4.97 -2.40
CA PHE A 175 24.67 -5.36 -1.25
C PHE A 175 25.41 -6.26 -0.26
N LYS A 176 26.31 -7.11 -0.73
CA LYS A 176 26.91 -8.19 0.08
C LYS A 176 28.26 -7.83 0.69
N ALA A 177 28.97 -6.85 0.14
CA ALA A 177 30.29 -6.47 0.61
C ALA A 177 30.27 -6.08 2.09
N ALA A 178 31.36 -6.42 2.79
CA ALA A 178 31.55 -6.00 4.17
C ALA A 178 31.46 -4.47 4.26
N GLY A 179 30.62 -3.98 5.15
CA GLY A 179 30.40 -2.55 5.30
C GLY A 179 29.49 -1.90 4.23
N SER A 180 28.86 -2.69 3.34
CA SER A 180 27.95 -2.20 2.30
C SER A 180 26.97 -1.15 2.83
N PHE A 181 27.03 0.02 2.21
CA PHE A 181 26.15 1.13 2.54
C PHE A 181 24.68 0.79 2.29
N LEU A 182 24.36 0.25 1.11
CA LEU A 182 22.98 -0.09 0.75
C LEU A 182 22.38 -1.13 1.70
N LYS A 183 23.16 -2.15 2.10
CA LYS A 183 22.72 -3.11 3.10
C LYS A 183 22.44 -2.43 4.44
N LYS A 184 23.39 -1.63 4.96
CA LYS A 184 23.21 -0.91 6.22
C LYS A 184 21.97 -0.01 6.20
N THR A 185 21.72 0.69 5.09
CA THR A 185 20.55 1.55 4.92
C THR A 185 19.24 0.74 4.95
N LEU A 186 19.17 -0.36 4.19
CA LEU A 186 17.98 -1.23 4.13
C LEU A 186 17.71 -1.95 5.47
N GLU A 187 18.76 -2.33 6.21
CA GLU A 187 18.66 -2.96 7.54
C GLU A 187 18.58 -1.94 8.70
N SER A 188 18.67 -0.64 8.42
CA SER A 188 18.68 0.41 9.46
C SER A 188 17.34 0.50 10.19
N ASN A 189 17.38 0.58 11.52
CA ASN A 189 16.19 0.93 12.32
C ASN A 189 15.96 2.44 12.39
N ARG A 190 16.94 3.26 12.03
CA ARG A 190 16.85 4.73 12.06
C ARG A 190 16.22 5.28 10.79
N ILE A 191 16.63 4.75 9.62
CA ILE A 191 16.12 5.21 8.34
C ILE A 191 14.84 4.45 8.03
N LEU A 192 13.72 5.14 7.89
CA LEU A 192 12.44 4.60 7.46
C LEU A 192 12.46 4.35 5.95
N LYS A 193 12.04 3.15 5.52
CA LYS A 193 11.88 2.82 4.10
C LYS A 193 10.40 2.84 3.74
N VAL A 194 10.00 3.78 2.90
CA VAL A 194 8.66 3.81 2.30
C VAL A 194 8.65 2.83 1.13
N VAL A 195 7.79 1.82 1.22
CA VAL A 195 7.66 0.75 0.22
C VAL A 195 6.19 0.59 -0.13
N HIS A 196 5.88 0.09 -1.32
CA HIS A 196 4.53 -0.35 -1.67
C HIS A 196 4.49 -1.87 -1.76
N ASN A 197 3.67 -2.52 -0.92
CA ASN A 197 3.57 -3.98 -0.83
C ASN A 197 4.94 -4.65 -0.74
N CYS A 198 5.59 -4.52 0.41
CA CYS A 198 6.98 -4.90 0.60
C CYS A 198 7.23 -6.42 0.57
N SER A 199 6.19 -7.26 0.50
CA SER A 199 6.26 -8.72 0.65
C SER A 199 7.30 -9.36 -0.29
N LEU A 200 7.21 -9.10 -1.59
CA LEU A 200 8.10 -9.71 -2.59
C LEU A 200 9.49 -9.05 -2.61
N LEU A 201 9.56 -7.74 -2.35
CA LEU A 201 10.84 -7.05 -2.19
C LEU A 201 11.62 -7.60 -1.00
N SER A 202 10.95 -7.80 0.14
CA SER A 202 11.54 -8.35 1.36
C SER A 202 12.02 -9.80 1.16
N ASP A 203 11.20 -10.65 0.52
CA ASP A 203 11.59 -12.02 0.18
C ASP A 203 12.82 -12.06 -0.74
N CYS A 204 12.85 -11.21 -1.77
CA CYS A 204 13.99 -11.09 -2.68
C CYS A 204 15.27 -10.62 -1.94
N LEU A 205 15.17 -9.54 -1.15
CA LEU A 205 16.27 -9.00 -0.35
C LEU A 205 16.87 -10.04 0.60
N LYS A 206 16.01 -10.77 1.32
CA LYS A 206 16.42 -11.79 2.28
C LYS A 206 17.13 -12.95 1.61
N HIS A 207 16.53 -13.51 0.56
CA HIS A 207 16.99 -14.78 -0.01
C HIS A 207 18.11 -14.62 -1.05
N LYS A 208 18.15 -13.52 -1.80
CA LYS A 208 19.20 -13.29 -2.81
C LYS A 208 20.41 -12.53 -2.28
N TYR A 209 20.18 -11.63 -1.32
CA TYR A 209 21.19 -10.67 -0.87
C TYR A 209 21.50 -10.75 0.63
N SER A 210 20.79 -11.61 1.37
CA SER A 210 20.93 -11.74 2.83
C SER A 210 20.72 -10.41 3.55
N ILE A 211 19.79 -9.60 3.07
CA ILE A 211 19.39 -8.31 3.65
C ILE A 211 18.05 -8.49 4.37
N ASN A 212 17.97 -8.08 5.63
CA ASN A 212 16.74 -8.04 6.39
C ASN A 212 16.17 -6.63 6.34
N LEU A 213 15.20 -6.38 5.46
CA LEU A 213 14.53 -5.08 5.39
C LEU A 213 13.86 -4.77 6.75
N ARG A 214 14.18 -3.61 7.34
CA ARG A 214 13.68 -3.18 8.67
C ARG A 214 13.11 -1.78 8.63
N ASN A 215 12.33 -1.38 9.62
CA ASN A 215 11.73 -0.04 9.71
C ASN A 215 11.07 0.42 8.39
N VAL A 216 9.96 -0.24 8.04
CA VAL A 216 9.24 -0.05 6.78
C VAL A 216 7.94 0.68 7.04
N PHE A 217 7.65 1.68 6.22
CA PHE A 217 6.30 2.21 6.04
C PHE A 217 5.74 1.61 4.74
N ASP A 218 4.83 0.65 4.87
CA ASP A 218 4.18 0.06 3.70
C ASP A 218 2.91 0.84 3.36
N THR A 219 2.94 1.49 2.19
CA THR A 219 1.82 2.32 1.70
C THR A 219 0.55 1.50 1.47
N HIS A 220 0.68 0.24 1.05
CA HIS A 220 -0.44 -0.67 0.85
C HIS A 220 -1.10 -1.04 2.19
N ALA A 221 -0.29 -1.33 3.21
CA ALA A 221 -0.81 -1.63 4.55
C ALA A 221 -1.46 -0.39 5.20
N CYS A 222 -0.86 0.79 5.03
CA CYS A 222 -1.43 2.04 5.52
C CYS A 222 -2.79 2.34 4.89
N HIS A 223 -2.90 2.20 3.56
CA HIS A 223 -4.17 2.40 2.86
C HIS A 223 -5.26 1.44 3.35
N PHE A 224 -4.92 0.16 3.57
CA PHE A 224 -5.84 -0.81 4.13
C PHE A 224 -6.42 -0.37 5.48
N ILE A 225 -5.56 0.10 6.40
CA ILE A 225 -6.01 0.58 7.72
C ILE A 225 -6.90 1.81 7.57
N VAL A 226 -6.49 2.79 6.77
CA VAL A 226 -7.24 4.03 6.55
C VAL A 226 -8.65 3.74 6.04
N VAL A 227 -8.79 2.90 5.01
CA VAL A 227 -10.12 2.57 4.43
C VAL A 227 -10.96 1.71 5.36
N LYS A 228 -10.33 0.76 6.05
CA LYS A 228 -11.04 -0.09 7.01
C LYS A 228 -11.62 0.71 8.18
N ASN A 229 -10.87 1.69 8.68
CA ASN A 229 -11.32 2.52 9.79
C ASN A 229 -12.43 3.49 9.36
N SER A 230 -12.39 4.00 8.12
CA SER A 230 -13.42 4.94 7.62
C SER A 230 -14.70 4.27 7.14
N SER A 231 -14.60 3.12 6.47
CA SER A 231 -15.75 2.46 5.82
C SER A 231 -16.26 1.22 6.55
N GLY A 232 -15.52 0.72 7.54
CA GLY A 232 -15.75 -0.59 8.18
C GLY A 232 -15.35 -1.80 7.32
N HIS A 233 -14.96 -1.59 6.06
CA HIS A 233 -14.68 -2.63 5.08
C HIS A 233 -13.26 -2.47 4.50
N PRO A 234 -12.59 -3.55 4.06
CA PRO A 234 -11.30 -3.44 3.38
C PRO A 234 -11.45 -2.71 2.04
N PRO A 235 -10.38 -2.07 1.52
CA PRO A 235 -10.41 -1.44 0.20
C PRO A 235 -10.63 -2.48 -0.92
N SER A 236 -11.38 -2.10 -1.94
CA SER A 236 -11.63 -2.91 -3.15
C SER A 236 -10.39 -3.07 -4.02
N SER A 237 -9.52 -2.05 -4.04
CA SER A 237 -8.21 -2.10 -4.70
C SER A 237 -7.20 -1.26 -3.92
N ALA A 238 -5.94 -1.66 -3.99
CA ALA A 238 -4.83 -1.04 -3.26
C ALA A 238 -3.54 -1.04 -4.08
N ASN A 239 -3.66 -1.09 -5.42
CA ASN A 239 -2.48 -0.99 -6.29
C ASN A 239 -1.84 0.42 -6.20
N PHE A 240 -0.61 0.53 -6.66
CA PHE A 240 0.17 1.76 -6.52
C PHE A 240 -0.48 2.93 -7.28
N GLU A 241 -1.00 2.67 -8.47
CA GLU A 241 -1.63 3.65 -9.35
C GLU A 241 -2.90 4.25 -8.73
N ASP A 242 -3.70 3.41 -8.06
CA ASP A 242 -4.88 3.82 -7.30
C ASP A 242 -4.48 4.75 -6.17
N LEU A 243 -3.45 4.40 -5.40
CA LEU A 243 -2.97 5.24 -4.31
C LEU A 243 -2.47 6.59 -4.84
N VAL A 244 -1.78 6.63 -5.98
CA VAL A 244 -1.37 7.88 -6.62
C VAL A 244 -2.58 8.73 -7.00
N SER A 245 -3.62 8.12 -7.56
CA SER A 245 -4.86 8.82 -7.90
C SER A 245 -5.60 9.33 -6.66
N ILE A 246 -5.71 8.52 -5.61
CA ILE A 246 -6.50 8.82 -4.41
C ILE A 246 -5.80 9.86 -3.53
N TYR A 247 -4.49 9.70 -3.29
CA TYR A 247 -3.77 10.50 -2.29
C TYR A 247 -2.97 11.66 -2.90
N LEU A 248 -2.60 11.58 -4.19
CA LEU A 248 -1.85 12.64 -4.87
C LEU A 248 -2.69 13.40 -5.91
N ASN A 249 -3.92 12.98 -6.19
CA ASN A 249 -4.78 13.53 -7.23
C ASN A 249 -4.12 13.57 -8.61
N LEU A 250 -3.23 12.61 -8.90
CA LEU A 250 -2.56 12.51 -10.19
C LEU A 250 -3.19 11.40 -11.04
N PRO A 251 -3.29 11.57 -12.38
CA PRO A 251 -3.78 10.50 -13.25
C PRO A 251 -2.93 9.24 -13.11
N LYS A 252 -3.59 8.07 -13.11
CA LYS A 252 -2.91 6.76 -13.09
C LYS A 252 -1.90 6.62 -14.24
N ALA A 253 -2.15 7.27 -15.37
CA ALA A 253 -1.27 7.32 -16.53
C ALA A 253 0.14 7.87 -16.22
N VAL A 254 0.33 8.66 -15.16
CA VAL A 254 1.66 9.10 -14.72
C VAL A 254 2.51 7.91 -14.24
N CYS A 255 1.87 6.83 -13.81
CA CYS A 255 2.50 5.58 -13.40
C CYS A 255 2.46 4.51 -14.48
N GLU A 256 1.90 4.78 -15.67
CA GLU A 256 1.83 3.82 -16.77
C GLU A 256 3.22 3.58 -17.35
N THR A 257 3.96 2.71 -16.67
CA THR A 257 5.04 1.98 -17.27
C THR A 257 4.37 0.86 -18.03
N GLN A 258 4.48 0.83 -19.37
CA GLN A 258 4.19 -0.40 -20.12
C GLN A 258 4.81 -1.54 -19.34
N VAL A 259 4.02 -2.53 -18.89
CA VAL A 259 4.48 -3.64 -18.07
C VAL A 259 5.70 -4.24 -18.75
N ALA A 260 6.87 -3.80 -18.31
CA ALA A 260 8.09 -4.11 -19.01
C ALA A 260 8.43 -5.51 -18.55
N ASP A 261 8.44 -6.42 -19.52
CA ASP A 261 8.91 -7.77 -19.33
C ASP A 261 10.23 -7.74 -18.53
N LEU A 262 10.39 -8.65 -17.59
CA LEU A 262 11.57 -8.72 -16.72
C LEU A 262 12.86 -8.77 -17.53
N ASP A 263 12.80 -9.34 -18.72
CA ASP A 263 13.94 -9.38 -19.65
C ASP A 263 14.34 -8.00 -20.18
N ARG A 264 13.40 -7.05 -20.32
CA ARG A 264 13.71 -5.64 -20.67
C ARG A 264 14.53 -4.97 -19.57
N TRP A 265 14.16 -5.19 -18.30
CA TRP A 265 14.88 -4.64 -17.13
C TRP A 265 16.27 -5.23 -16.93
N ARG A 266 16.55 -6.40 -17.51
CA ARG A 266 17.87 -7.07 -17.45
C ARG A 266 18.82 -6.62 -18.55
N ARG A 267 18.31 -6.19 -19.71
CA ARG A 267 19.15 -5.75 -20.84
C ARG A 267 19.94 -4.49 -20.48
N ARG A 268 21.17 -4.41 -20.97
CA ARG A 268 22.05 -3.23 -20.85
C ARG A 268 22.59 -2.83 -22.24
N PRO A 269 22.61 -1.53 -22.58
CA PRO A 269 22.11 -0.39 -21.80
C PRO A 269 20.60 -0.49 -21.53
N LEU A 270 20.14 0.15 -20.46
CA LEU A 270 18.73 0.10 -20.07
C LEU A 270 17.89 0.72 -21.20
N GLU A 271 16.78 0.06 -21.55
CA GLU A 271 15.91 0.52 -22.65
C GLU A 271 15.36 1.92 -22.36
N GLU A 272 15.16 2.70 -23.42
CA GLU A 272 14.68 4.08 -23.33
C GLU A 272 13.35 4.16 -22.57
N GLY A 273 13.22 5.15 -21.69
CA GLY A 273 12.04 5.36 -20.84
C GLY A 273 12.00 4.50 -19.56
N LEU A 274 12.69 3.36 -19.47
CA LEU A 274 12.63 2.52 -18.24
C LEU A 274 13.25 3.19 -17.02
N ALA A 275 14.35 3.96 -17.20
CA ALA A 275 14.94 4.73 -16.11
C ALA A 275 13.96 5.80 -15.60
N GLU A 276 13.37 6.57 -16.52
CA GLU A 276 12.40 7.62 -16.16
C GLU A 276 11.18 7.02 -15.46
N ALA A 277 10.64 5.92 -15.98
CA ALA A 277 9.57 5.12 -15.38
C ALA A 277 9.88 4.71 -13.93
N ALA A 278 11.05 4.10 -13.69
CA ALA A 278 11.48 3.70 -12.35
C ALA A 278 11.65 4.91 -11.42
N ALA A 279 12.17 6.03 -11.94
CA ALA A 279 12.36 7.27 -11.20
C ALA A 279 11.01 7.88 -10.77
N TRP A 280 10.03 7.98 -11.67
CA TRP A 280 8.67 8.43 -11.36
C TRP A 280 8.05 7.60 -10.25
N LYS A 281 8.11 6.27 -10.37
CA LYS A 281 7.53 5.34 -9.40
C LYS A 281 8.10 5.55 -7.99
N VAL A 282 9.42 5.60 -7.84
CA VAL A 282 10.04 5.79 -6.51
C VAL A 282 9.85 7.21 -5.97
N ALA A 283 9.82 8.23 -6.85
CA ALA A 283 9.56 9.61 -6.46
C ALA A 283 8.13 9.79 -5.94
N LEU A 284 7.13 9.28 -6.65
CA LEU A 284 5.72 9.31 -6.26
C LEU A 284 5.48 8.51 -4.97
N LEU A 285 6.14 7.35 -4.83
CA LEU A 285 6.11 6.58 -3.59
C LEU A 285 6.58 7.41 -2.39
N ARG A 286 7.61 8.24 -2.56
CA ARG A 286 8.05 9.15 -1.50
C ARG A 286 7.02 10.24 -1.19
N LYS A 287 6.25 10.70 -2.18
CA LYS A 287 5.18 11.71 -2.01
C LYS A 287 3.90 11.14 -1.42
N LEU A 288 3.64 9.84 -1.57
CA LEU A 288 2.49 9.17 -0.94
C LEU A 288 2.57 9.19 0.58
N LYS A 289 3.76 8.97 1.15
CA LYS A 289 3.95 8.88 2.60
C LYS A 289 3.31 10.02 3.40
N PRO A 290 3.62 11.31 3.17
CA PRO A 290 3.01 12.38 3.95
C PRO A 290 1.48 12.43 3.81
N ARG A 291 0.93 12.13 2.63
CA ARG A 291 -0.54 12.10 2.42
C ARG A 291 -1.21 10.95 3.15
N LEU A 292 -0.53 9.81 3.22
CA LEU A 292 -0.97 8.65 3.98
C LEU A 292 -0.84 8.87 5.49
N ASP A 293 0.22 9.55 5.95
CA ASP A 293 0.34 9.98 7.35
C ASP A 293 -0.81 10.91 7.73
N ASP A 294 -1.09 11.94 6.91
CA ASP A 294 -2.20 12.87 7.14
C ASP A 294 -3.54 12.12 7.22
N ALA A 295 -3.76 11.12 6.36
CA ALA A 295 -4.97 10.32 6.36
C ALA A 295 -5.06 9.38 7.58
N LEU A 296 -3.94 8.78 7.99
CA LEU A 296 -3.89 7.84 9.10
C LEU A 296 -4.01 8.55 10.46
N TYR A 297 -3.28 9.64 10.65
CA TYR A 297 -3.24 10.39 11.91
C TYR A 297 -4.26 11.53 11.96
N GLY A 298 -4.88 11.92 10.84
CA GLY A 298 -5.84 13.00 10.77
C GLY A 298 -6.97 12.93 11.82
N PRO A 299 -7.64 11.78 12.01
CA PRO A 299 -8.66 11.64 13.06
C PRO A 299 -8.09 11.88 14.47
N PHE A 300 -6.89 11.36 14.75
CA PHE A 300 -6.21 11.56 16.02
C PHE A 300 -5.78 13.02 16.23
N ASP A 301 -5.22 13.67 15.20
CA ASP A 301 -4.83 15.08 15.26
C ASP A 301 -6.04 15.99 15.46
N SER A 302 -7.17 15.68 14.82
CA SER A 302 -8.45 16.37 15.03
C SER A 302 -8.91 16.23 16.49
N LEU A 303 -8.82 15.01 17.04
CA LEU A 303 -9.12 14.73 18.44
C LEU A 303 -8.26 15.58 19.39
N CYS A 304 -6.95 15.62 19.16
CA CYS A 304 -6.02 16.44 19.94
C CYS A 304 -6.36 17.93 19.84
N LYS A 305 -6.72 18.43 18.64
CA LYS A 305 -7.15 19.84 18.46
C LYS A 305 -8.42 20.14 19.24
N THR A 306 -9.39 19.22 19.27
CA THR A 306 -10.59 19.36 20.10
C THR A 306 -10.22 19.49 21.57
N TYR A 307 -9.40 18.58 22.10
CA TYR A 307 -8.92 18.67 23.50
C TYR A 307 -8.19 19.99 23.80
N LEU A 308 -7.32 20.44 22.90
CA LEU A 308 -6.60 21.72 23.06
C LEU A 308 -7.54 22.93 23.14
N ASN A 309 -8.73 22.84 22.55
CA ASN A 309 -9.70 23.93 22.51
C ASN A 309 -10.78 23.81 23.59
N THR A 310 -11.09 22.61 24.09
CA THR A 310 -12.19 22.34 25.04
C THR A 310 -12.28 23.34 26.21
N VAL A 311 -11.13 23.76 26.76
CA VAL A 311 -11.08 24.78 27.82
C VAL A 311 -10.53 26.11 27.30
N ARG A 312 -9.50 26.06 26.44
CA ARG A 312 -8.76 27.25 26.00
C ARG A 312 -9.61 28.24 25.20
N SER A 313 -10.64 27.80 24.51
CA SER A 313 -11.50 28.67 23.69
C SER A 313 -12.75 29.19 24.43
N LEU A 314 -12.86 28.95 25.73
CA LEU A 314 -13.99 29.45 26.53
C LEU A 314 -13.68 30.87 27.02
N ASP A 315 -14.61 31.78 26.79
CA ASP A 315 -14.48 33.20 27.18
C ASP A 315 -15.06 33.51 28.58
N ASP A 316 -15.81 32.58 29.17
CA ASP A 316 -16.51 32.75 30.45
C ASP A 316 -15.93 31.87 31.56
N ASP A 317 -15.50 32.52 32.66
CA ASP A 317 -14.94 31.88 33.86
C ASP A 317 -15.87 30.79 34.44
N LEU A 318 -17.20 30.97 34.34
CA LEU A 318 -18.14 29.95 34.81
C LEU A 318 -18.08 28.69 33.92
N GLN A 319 -17.98 28.85 32.60
CA GLN A 319 -17.84 27.72 31.66
C GLN A 319 -16.52 26.98 31.88
N VAL A 320 -15.43 27.70 32.13
CA VAL A 320 -14.14 27.11 32.49
C VAL A 320 -14.27 26.28 33.77
N ARG A 321 -14.89 26.81 34.83
CA ARG A 321 -15.10 26.08 36.09
C ARG A 321 -15.95 24.83 35.91
N ILE A 322 -16.99 24.89 35.08
CA ILE A 322 -17.80 23.70 34.74
C ILE A 322 -16.97 22.67 33.98
N ALA A 323 -16.17 23.08 33.00
CA ALA A 323 -15.29 22.19 32.25
C ALA A 323 -14.24 21.51 33.15
N LEU A 324 -13.68 22.22 34.14
CA LEU A 324 -12.74 21.66 35.12
C LEU A 324 -13.35 20.53 35.96
N THR A 325 -14.66 20.59 36.27
CA THR A 325 -15.34 19.49 36.99
C THR A 325 -15.61 18.25 36.14
N ARG A 326 -15.34 18.31 34.83
CA ARG A 326 -15.63 17.25 33.86
C ARG A 326 -14.37 16.66 33.22
N GLN A 327 -13.17 16.90 33.77
CA GLN A 327 -11.90 16.47 33.17
C GLN A 327 -11.78 14.95 32.98
N ASP A 328 -12.44 14.13 33.81
CA ASP A 328 -12.42 12.67 33.69
C ASP A 328 -13.35 12.13 32.58
N LYS A 329 -14.07 13.00 31.87
CA LYS A 329 -15.02 12.61 30.82
C LYS A 329 -14.53 13.06 29.45
N PHE A 330 -14.76 12.24 28.43
CA PHE A 330 -14.52 12.64 27.05
C PHE A 330 -15.32 13.91 26.72
N PRO A 331 -14.72 14.89 26.01
CA PRO A 331 -15.43 16.07 25.54
C PRO A 331 -16.72 15.69 24.81
N GLN A 332 -17.76 16.50 24.98
CA GLN A 332 -19.08 16.18 24.42
C GLN A 332 -19.06 16.09 22.89
N GLU A 333 -18.19 16.86 22.22
CA GLU A 333 -18.00 16.77 20.77
C GLU A 333 -17.44 15.40 20.31
N MET A 334 -16.86 14.62 21.23
CA MET A 334 -16.34 13.28 20.94
C MET A 334 -17.40 12.19 21.02
N GLN A 335 -18.51 12.43 21.72
CA GLN A 335 -19.62 11.49 21.80
C GLN A 335 -20.43 11.44 20.50
N SER A 336 -20.29 12.46 19.64
CA SER A 336 -20.84 12.50 18.28
C SER A 336 -19.92 11.91 17.20
N LEU A 337 -18.68 11.52 17.52
CA LEU A 337 -17.77 10.81 16.61
C LEU A 337 -18.19 9.32 16.50
N ASN A 338 -19.43 9.08 16.07
CA ASN A 338 -19.88 7.74 15.72
C ASN A 338 -19.26 7.34 14.37
N GLY A 339 -18.30 6.41 14.40
CA GLY A 339 -17.97 5.60 13.23
C GLY A 339 -16.58 5.75 12.61
N THR A 340 -15.56 6.20 13.35
CA THR A 340 -14.18 6.15 12.83
C THR A 340 -13.18 5.98 13.97
N LEU A 341 -12.87 4.73 14.31
CA LEU A 341 -11.67 4.33 15.03
C LEU A 341 -11.01 3.16 14.33
#